data_AF-A0A6M3X5L5-F1
#
_entry.id   AF-A0A6M3X5L5-F1
#
_cell.length_a   1.000
_cell.length_b   1.000
_cell.length_c   1.000
_cell.angle_alpha   90.00
_cell.angle_beta   90.00
_cell.angle_gamma   90.00
#
_symmetry.space_group_name_H-M   'P 1'
#
loop_
_entity.id
_entity.type
_entity.pdbx_description
1 polymer ?
#
loop_
_entity_poly.entity_id
_entity_poly.type
_entity_poly.pdbx_seq_one_letter_code
_entity_poly.pdbx_strand_id
1 'polypeptide(L)' 'MPVKVKEVDGFQVSHGGTVSAKGTTKAKAEAQANLLRGVAHGWRPTGKKAKHHSAPMGEFWDKRSKL' A
#
# COMPACT_ATOMS: atom_id res chain seq x y z
N MET A 1 -18.44 5.96 2.86
CA MET A 1 -17.73 7.11 2.25
C MET A 1 -17.17 6.69 0.90
N PRO A 2 -17.42 7.42 -0.20
CA PRO A 2 -16.91 7.04 -1.52
C PRO A 2 -15.40 7.28 -1.61
N VAL A 3 -14.66 6.26 -2.05
CA VAL A 3 -13.22 6.33 -2.36
C VAL A 3 -13.05 6.34 -3.87
N LYS A 4 -12.33 7.33 -4.40
CA LYS A 4 -12.09 7.50 -5.84
C LYS A 4 -10.60 7.50 -6.12
N VAL A 5 -10.18 6.69 -7.08
CA VAL A 5 -8.83 6.72 -7.65
C VAL A 5 -8.94 7.39 -9.03
N LYS A 6 -8.11 8.40 -9.27
CA LYS A 6 -8.02 9.10 -10.56
C LYS A 6 -6.58 9.08 -11.05
N GLU A 7 -6.42 8.88 -12.35
CA GLU A 7 -5.15 9.08 -13.03
C GLU A 7 -4.97 10.58 -13.32
N VAL A 8 -3.81 11.09 -12.93
CA VAL A 8 -3.33 12.46 -13.12
C VAL A 8 -1.85 12.34 -13.51
N ASP A 9 -0.99 13.28 -13.13
CA ASP A 9 0.47 13.11 -13.21
C ASP A 9 0.94 12.08 -12.15
N GLY A 10 0.60 10.81 -12.38
CA GLY A 10 0.59 9.69 -11.42
C GLY A 10 -0.83 9.29 -11.00
N PHE A 11 -0.99 8.69 -9.81
CA PHE A 11 -2.30 8.30 -9.28
C PHE A 11 -2.68 9.10 -8.04
N GLN A 12 -3.93 9.58 -8.01
CA GLN A 12 -4.52 10.32 -6.90
C GLN A 12 -5.64 9.50 -6.24
N VAL A 13 -5.63 9.44 -4.91
CA VAL A 13 -6.69 8.82 -4.09
C VAL A 13 -7.41 9.90 -3.30
N SER A 14 -8.74 9.92 -3.42
CA SER A 14 -9.60 10.85 -2.67
C SER A 14 -10.73 10.12 -1.96
N HIS A 15 -11.11 10.59 -0.77
CA HIS A 15 -12.26 10.12 -0.03
C HIS A 15 -13.02 11.29 0.58
N GLY A 16 -14.36 11.26 0.50
CA GLY A 16 -15.19 12.26 1.19
C GLY A 16 -14.84 13.74 0.89
N GLY A 17 -14.28 14.02 -0.29
CA GLY A 17 -13.83 15.36 -0.69
C GLY A 17 -12.36 15.67 -0.39
N THR A 18 -11.68 14.87 0.43
CA THR A 18 -10.26 15.06 0.79
C THR A 18 -9.36 14.20 -0.08
N VAL A 19 -8.20 14.74 -0.46
CA VAL A 19 -7.13 14.00 -1.16
C VAL A 19 -6.18 13.40 -0.13
N SER A 20 -5.98 12.08 -0.17
CA SER A 20 -5.11 11.37 0.77
C SER A 20 -3.76 10.99 0.18
N ALA A 21 -3.68 10.92 -1.15
CA ALA A 21 -2.46 10.60 -1.87
C ALA A 21 -2.52 11.23 -3.27
N LYS A 22 -1.37 11.73 -3.75
CA LYS A 22 -1.20 12.32 -5.09
C LYS A 22 0.18 11.93 -5.64
N GLY A 23 0.29 11.77 -6.96
CA GLY A 23 1.57 11.48 -7.63
C GLY A 23 2.15 10.11 -7.26
N THR A 24 1.31 9.14 -6.90
CA THR A 24 1.78 7.80 -6.50
C THR A 24 1.72 6.81 -7.67
N THR A 25 2.33 5.64 -7.51
CA THR A 25 2.19 4.56 -8.50
C THR A 25 0.82 3.89 -8.36
N LYS A 26 0.33 3.26 -9.43
CA LYS A 26 -0.95 2.54 -9.45
C LYS A 26 -1.11 1.59 -8.26
N ALA A 27 -0.11 0.75 -8.02
CA ALA A 27 -0.11 -0.22 -6.92
C ALA A 27 -0.23 0.44 -5.53
N LYS A 28 0.47 1.57 -5.31
CA LYS A 28 0.37 2.32 -4.05
C LYS A 28 -1.02 2.95 -3.88
N ALA A 29 -1.57 3.51 -4.95
CA ALA A 29 -2.90 4.09 -4.95
C ALA A 29 -4.00 3.04 -4.66
N GLU A 30 -3.91 1.87 -5.27
CA GLU A 30 -4.84 0.76 -5.02
C GLU A 30 -4.76 0.24 -3.58
N ALA A 31 -3.55 0.06 -3.05
CA ALA A 31 -3.35 -0.32 -1.66
C ALA A 31 -3.99 0.70 -0.70
N GLN A 32 -3.76 2.00 -0.94
CA GLN A 32 -4.33 3.05 -0.12
C GLN A 32 -5.85 3.13 -0.25
N ALA A 33 -6.41 2.93 -1.44
CA ALA A 33 -7.85 2.85 -1.64
C ALA A 33 -8.47 1.67 -0.88
N ASN A 34 -7.82 0.52 -0.85
CA ASN A 34 -8.29 -0.66 -0.11
C ASN A 34 -8.25 -0.43 1.41
N LEU A 35 -7.20 0.20 1.93
CA LEU A 35 -7.14 0.59 3.34
C LEU A 35 -8.30 1.54 3.71
N LEU A 36 -8.55 2.57 2.91
CA LEU A 36 -9.64 3.51 3.12
C LEU A 36 -11.03 2.85 3.04
N ARG A 37 -11.21 1.89 2.12
CA ARG A 37 -12.43 1.08 2.04
C ARG A 37 -12.62 0.25 3.31
N GLY A 38 -11.58 -0.41 3.79
CA GLY A 38 -11.62 -1.15 5.07
C GLY A 38 -12.08 -0.24 6.21
N VAL A 39 -11.48 0.95 6.34
CA VAL A 39 -11.88 1.93 7.35
C VAL A 39 -13.35 2.33 7.22
N ALA A 40 -13.83 2.55 5.99
CA ALA A 40 -15.23 2.86 5.74
C ALA A 40 -16.20 1.73 6.14
N HIS A 41 -15.73 0.49 6.19
CA HIS A 41 -16.48 -0.70 6.62
C HIS A 41 -16.26 -1.05 8.11
N GLY A 42 -15.70 -0.14 8.91
CA GLY A 42 -15.55 -0.32 10.35
C GLY A 42 -14.24 -0.99 10.78
N TRP A 43 -13.31 -1.26 9.85
CA TRP A 43 -11.96 -1.66 10.23
C TRP A 43 -11.23 -0.51 10.91
N ARG A 44 -10.57 -0.79 12.04
CA ARG A 44 -9.84 0.22 12.82
C ARG A 44 -8.34 -0.08 12.79
N PRO A 45 -7.51 0.77 12.13
CA PRO A 45 -6.07 0.53 12.09
C PRO A 45 -5.46 0.66 13.49
N THR A 46 -4.47 -0.16 13.79
CA THR A 46 -3.86 -0.25 15.13
C THR A 46 -2.79 0.81 15.38
N GLY A 47 -2.44 1.63 14.38
CA GLY A 47 -1.36 2.63 14.44
C GLY A 47 0.06 2.06 14.41
N LYS A 48 0.22 0.73 14.46
CA LYS A 48 1.52 0.07 14.35
C LYS A 48 1.99 0.09 12.90
N LYS A 49 3.26 0.43 12.68
CA LYS A 49 3.89 0.34 11.36
C LYS A 49 3.90 -1.10 10.88
N ALA A 50 3.72 -1.30 9.58
CA ALA A 50 3.92 -2.61 8.95
C ALA A 50 5.35 -3.08 9.22
N LYS A 51 5.51 -4.35 9.59
CA LYS A 51 6.85 -4.94 9.74
C LYS A 51 7.49 -5.01 8.36
N HIS A 52 8.71 -4.48 8.26
CA HIS A 52 9.55 -4.73 7.08
C HIS A 52 9.98 -6.19 7.13
N HIS A 53 9.27 -7.04 6.41
CA HIS A 53 9.77 -8.37 6.09
C HIS A 53 10.79 -8.21 4.96
N SER A 54 12.04 -7.94 5.31
CA SER A 54 13.13 -8.24 4.39
C SER A 54 13.05 -9.75 4.15
N ALA A 55 12.70 -10.16 2.93
CA ALA A 55 12.87 -11.54 2.54
C ALA A 55 14.30 -11.97 2.92
N PRO A 56 14.53 -13.17 3.48
CA PRO A 56 15.88 -13.68 3.71
C PRO A 56 16.53 -14.02 2.36
N MET A 57 16.83 -13.00 1.56
CA MET A 57 17.56 -13.06 0.29
C MET A 57 19.06 -13.05 0.58
N GLY A 58 19.54 -14.00 1.39
CA GLY A 58 20.96 -14.07 1.72
C GLY A 58 21.45 -15.47 2.10
N GLU A 59 20.66 -16.24 2.84
CA GLU A 59 21.22 -17.46 3.44
C GLU A 59 20.92 -18.75 2.66
N PHE A 60 19.82 -18.78 1.89
CA PHE A 60 19.39 -19.98 1.18
C PHE A 60 20.02 -20.14 -0.22
N TRP A 61 20.33 -19.03 -0.91
CA TRP A 61 20.92 -19.06 -2.25
C TRP A 61 22.46 -19.14 -2.24
N ASP A 62 23.14 -18.65 -1.20
CA ASP A 62 24.62 -18.70 -1.07
C ASP A 62 25.16 -20.14 -0.89
N LYS A 63 24.38 -21.02 -0.24
CA LYS A 63 24.77 -22.41 0.01
C LYS A 63 24.64 -23.32 -1.21
N ARG A 64 23.94 -22.90 -2.27
CA ARG A 64 23.73 -23.72 -3.48
C ARG A 64 24.69 -23.38 -4.63
N SER A 65 25.38 -22.26 -4.58
CA SER A 65 26.38 -21.87 -5.58
C SER A 65 27.79 -22.39 -5.29
N LYS A 66 27.98 -23.15 -4.20
CA LYS A 66 29.26 -23.73 -3.77
C LYS A 66 29.33 -25.26 -3.94
N LEU A 67 28.38 -25.86 -4.66
CA LEU A 67 28.38 -27.27 -5.03
C LEU A 67 28.59 -27.43 -6.53
#